data_AF-A0A2P6PQ48-F1
#
_entry.id   AF-A0A2P6PQ48-F1
#
_cell.length_a   1.000
_cell.length_b   1.000
_cell.length_c   1.000
_cell.angle_alpha   90.00
_cell.angle_beta   90.00
_cell.angle_gamma   90.00
#
_symmetry.space_group_name_H-M   'P 1'
#
loop_
_entity.id
_entity.type
_entity.pdbx_description
1 polymer ?
#
loop_
_entity_poly.entity_id
_entity_poly.type
_entity_poly.pdbx_seq_one_letter_code
_entity_poly.pdbx_strand_id
1 'polypeptide(L)'
;MGQGLGRGPTQEVVERDVATEKRRFMARDSFSYPMFQAGPRICLGKEMSFLQMKRVVAEVLKRFKVVPAGEEGEWEGAGVACLPNRKNE
;
A
#
# COMPACT_ATOMS: atom_id res chain seq x y z
N MET A 1 8.44 -3.09 -22.87
CA MET A 1 8.97 -2.32 -21.72
C MET A 1 7.80 -1.94 -20.82
N GLY A 2 7.27 -2.91 -20.06
CA GLY A 2 6.10 -2.71 -19.21
C GLY A 2 6.53 -2.61 -17.75
N GLN A 3 6.65 -1.40 -17.22
CA GLN A 3 6.83 -1.18 -15.79
C GLN A 3 5.50 -1.47 -15.11
N GLY A 4 5.37 -2.59 -14.41
CA GLY A 4 4.18 -2.85 -13.60
C GLY A 4 4.14 -1.92 -12.39
N LEU A 5 3.49 -0.76 -12.52
CA LEU A 5 3.25 0.16 -11.40
C LEU A 5 2.24 -0.45 -10.44
N GLY A 6 2.71 -0.94 -9.29
CA GLY A 6 1.83 -1.27 -8.17
C GLY A 6 1.40 0.01 -7.44
N ARG A 7 0.13 0.12 -7.04
CA ARG A 7 -0.33 1.17 -6.11
C ARG A 7 0.04 0.77 -4.68
N GLY A 8 0.80 1.61 -3.97
CA GLY A 8 1.00 1.45 -2.54
C GLY A 8 -0.27 1.79 -1.74
N PRO A 9 -0.35 1.43 -0.46
CA PRO A 9 -1.48 1.79 0.41
C PRO A 9 -1.56 3.30 0.71
N THR A 10 -0.47 4.02 0.46
CA THR A 10 -0.26 5.46 0.68
C THR A 10 -0.12 6.18 -0.67
N GLN A 11 0.05 7.51 -0.69
CA GLN A 11 0.40 8.28 -1.91
C GLN A 11 1.81 7.94 -2.45
N GLU A 12 2.09 6.65 -2.65
CA GLU A 12 3.36 6.09 -3.06
C GLU A 12 3.12 5.11 -4.21
N VAL A 13 3.92 5.25 -5.26
CA VAL A 13 3.99 4.30 -6.37
C VAL A 13 5.07 3.28 -6.07
N VAL A 14 4.78 2.00 -6.34
CA VAL A 14 5.78 0.94 -6.22
C VAL A 14 6.43 0.72 -7.59
N GLU A 15 7.69 1.11 -7.69
CA GLU A 15 8.57 0.78 -8.81
C GLU A 15 9.19 -0.61 -8.59
N ARG A 16 9.30 -1.40 -9.65
CA ARG A 16 9.95 -2.72 -9.63
C ARG A 16 11.19 -2.66 -10.52
N ASP A 17 12.36 -2.84 -9.92
CA ASP A 17 13.61 -3.02 -10.64
C ASP A 17 13.71 -4.46 -11.15
N VAL A 18 13.70 -4.64 -12.47
CA VAL A 18 13.80 -5.96 -13.12
C VAL A 18 15.19 -6.59 -12.91
N ALA A 19 16.24 -5.77 -12.77
CA ALA A 19 17.61 -6.26 -12.63
C ALA A 19 17.96 -6.75 -11.20
N THR A 20 17.30 -6.22 -10.17
CA THR A 20 17.62 -6.53 -8.76
C THR A 20 16.44 -7.13 -7.97
N GLU A 21 15.32 -7.43 -8.65
CA GLU A 21 14.01 -7.79 -8.05
C GLU A 21 13.55 -6.88 -6.91
N LYS A 22 14.16 -5.69 -6.80
CA LYS A 22 13.93 -4.77 -5.71
C LYS A 22 12.67 -3.96 -6.00
N ARG A 23 11.83 -3.79 -4.99
CA ARG A 23 10.69 -2.88 -5.06
C ARG A 23 11.03 -1.60 -4.31
N ARG A 24 10.75 -0.45 -4.92
CA ARG A 24 10.97 0.86 -4.32
C ARG A 24 9.66 1.63 -4.27
N PHE A 25 9.34 2.17 -3.11
CA PHE A 25 8.24 3.12 -2.96
C PHE A 25 8.73 4.52 -3.33
N MET A 26 8.03 5.17 -4.25
CA MET A 26 8.29 6.53 -4.71
C MET A 26 7.10 7.40 -4.33
N ALA A 27 7.34 8.54 -3.68
CA ALA A 27 6.29 9.48 -3.37
C ALA A 27 5.63 9.99 -4.66
N ARG A 28 4.30 9.96 -4.70
CA ARG A 28 3.52 10.53 -5.80
C ARG A 28 3.17 11.98 -5.48
N ASP A 29 3.03 12.78 -6.53
CA ASP A 29 2.63 14.17 -6.40
C ASP A 29 1.24 14.32 -5.74
N SER A 30 1.08 15.38 -4.93
CA SER A 30 -0.15 15.60 -4.12
C SER A 30 -1.36 16.00 -4.96
N PHE A 31 -1.16 16.51 -6.19
CA PHE A 31 -2.25 16.82 -7.12
C PHE A 31 -2.85 15.58 -7.77
N SER A 32 -2.13 14.45 -7.78
CA SER A 32 -2.66 13.18 -8.31
C SER A 32 -3.78 12.59 -7.44
N TYR A 33 -3.76 12.83 -6.13
CA TYR A 33 -4.71 12.26 -5.18
C TYR A 33 -5.03 13.26 -4.05
N PRO A 34 -5.88 14.28 -4.29
CA PRO A 34 -6.07 15.41 -3.39
C PRO A 34 -6.98 15.11 -2.17
N MET A 35 -6.94 13.89 -1.60
CA MET A 35 -7.69 13.52 -0.39
C MET A 35 -7.37 14.42 0.82
N PHE A 36 -6.14 14.92 0.89
CA PHE A 36 -5.68 15.87 1.91
C PHE A 36 -5.52 17.29 1.37
N GLN A 37 -6.15 17.59 0.22
CA GLN A 37 -5.90 18.79 -0.58
C GLN A 37 -4.44 18.87 -1.08
N ALA A 38 -4.14 19.84 -1.94
CA ALA A 38 -2.80 20.10 -2.47
C ALA A 38 -2.47 21.60 -2.37
N GLY A 39 -1.18 21.94 -2.35
CA GLY A 39 -0.70 23.32 -2.27
C GLY A 39 -0.68 23.91 -0.84
N PRO A 40 -0.73 25.24 -0.67
CA PRO A 40 -0.53 25.92 0.62
C PRO A 40 -1.64 25.67 1.66
N ARG A 41 -2.77 25.08 1.23
CA ARG A 41 -3.89 24.69 2.10
C ARG A 41 -3.94 23.18 2.36
N ILE A 42 -2.82 22.47 2.17
CA ILE A 42 -2.73 21.04 2.47
C ILE A 42 -3.10 20.77 3.93
N CYS A 43 -3.81 19.67 4.16
CA CYS A 43 -4.16 19.24 5.52
C CYS A 43 -2.89 19.02 6.33
N LEU A 44 -2.73 19.76 7.44
CA LEU A 44 -1.60 19.63 8.36
C LEU A 44 -1.48 18.20 8.93
N GLY A 45 -2.59 17.46 8.98
CA GLY A 45 -2.65 16.07 9.44
C GLY A 45 -2.25 15.01 8.41
N LYS A 46 -1.84 15.40 7.19
CA LYS A 46 -1.51 14.46 6.11
C LYS A 46 -0.48 13.41 6.53
N GLU A 47 0.69 13.84 7.01
CA GLU A 47 1.77 12.91 7.36
C GLU A 47 1.42 12.02 8.55
N MET A 48 0.71 12.57 9.54
CA MET A 48 0.23 11.80 10.70
C MET A 48 -0.76 10.72 10.30
N SER A 49 -1.68 11.04 9.38
CA SER A 49 -2.64 10.06 8.88
C SER A 49 -1.96 8.91 8.12
N PHE A 50 -0.94 9.22 7.31
CA PHE A 50 -0.16 8.20 6.62
C PHE A 50 0.65 7.34 7.58
N LEU A 51 1.24 7.94 8.61
CA LEU A 51 1.97 7.18 9.63
C LEU A 51 1.05 6.20 10.37
N GLN A 52 -0.15 6.64 10.75
CA GLN A 52 -1.14 5.78 11.41
C GLN A 52 -1.59 4.63 10.49
N MET A 53 -1.89 4.91 9.23
CA MET A 53 -2.29 3.89 8.27
C MET A 53 -1.17 2.88 8.03
N LYS A 54 0.08 3.33 7.83
CA LYS A 54 1.26 2.45 7.69
C LYS A 54 1.46 1.59 8.93
N ARG A 55 1.26 2.15 10.13
CA ARG A 55 1.40 1.41 11.39
C ARG A 55 0.36 0.30 11.52
N VAL A 56 -0.90 0.58 11.20
CA VAL A 56 -1.97 -0.44 11.21
C VAL A 56 -1.65 -1.55 10.21
N VAL A 57 -1.28 -1.18 8.97
CA VAL A 57 -0.90 -2.17 7.95
C VAL A 57 0.30 -3.02 8.38
N ALA A 58 1.32 -2.41 8.98
CA ALA A 58 2.49 -3.13 9.49
C ALA A 58 2.13 -4.14 10.58
N GLU A 59 1.27 -3.75 11.55
CA GLU A 59 0.81 -4.67 12.60
C GLU A 59 -0.07 -5.80 12.04
N VAL A 60 -0.94 -5.51 11.08
CA VAL A 60 -1.77 -6.51 10.41
C VAL A 60 -0.90 -7.50 9.66
N LEU A 61 0.06 -7.04 8.85
CA LEU A 61 0.96 -7.90 8.10
C LEU A 61 1.89 -8.73 8.99
N LYS A 62 2.23 -8.21 10.18
CA LYS A 62 3.04 -8.95 11.17
C LYS A 62 2.25 -10.08 11.80
N ARG A 63 0.97 -9.86 12.14
CA ARG A 63 0.12 -10.82 12.86
C ARG A 63 -0.69 -11.74 11.96
N PHE A 64 -0.91 -11.36 10.71
CA PHE A 64 -1.77 -12.09 9.77
C PHE A 64 -1.07 -12.29 8.44
N LYS A 65 -1.19 -13.50 7.89
CA LYS A 65 -0.85 -13.81 6.51
C LYS A 65 -2.06 -13.45 5.64
N VAL A 66 -1.91 -12.37 4.88
CA VAL A 66 -2.91 -11.89 3.92
C VAL A 66 -2.79 -12.71 2.65
N VAL A 67 -3.84 -13.43 2.27
CA VAL A 67 -3.91 -14.19 1.01
C VAL A 67 -5.11 -13.73 0.17
N PRO A 68 -4.95 -13.61 -1.15
CA PRO A 68 -6.10 -13.36 -2.04
C PRO A 68 -7.02 -14.58 -2.01
N ALA A 69 -8.33 -14.37 -1.80
CA ALA A 69 -9.34 -15.42 -1.81
C ALA A 69 -9.98 -15.64 -3.21
N GLY A 70 -9.29 -15.25 -4.28
CA GLY A 70 -9.71 -15.43 -5.67
C GLY A 70 -8.52 -15.30 -6.63
N GLU A 71 -8.66 -15.85 -7.84
CA GLU A 71 -7.66 -15.75 -8.91
C GLU A 71 -7.45 -14.29 -9.33
N GLU A 72 -6.20 -13.99 -9.66
CA GLU A 72 -5.67 -12.69 -10.05
C GLU A 72 -6.47 -12.02 -11.18
N GLY A 73 -7.34 -11.07 -10.86
CA GLY A 73 -8.00 -10.33 -11.94
C GLY A 73 -8.99 -9.23 -11.61
N GLU A 74 -9.79 -9.31 -10.55
CA GLU A 74 -10.88 -8.32 -10.41
C GLU A 74 -11.19 -7.98 -8.94
N TRP A 75 -11.11 -6.70 -8.61
CA TRP A 75 -11.39 -6.14 -7.27
C TRP A 75 -12.88 -6.14 -6.90
N GLU A 76 -13.73 -6.77 -7.72
CA GLU A 76 -15.18 -6.87 -7.51
C GLU A 76 -15.65 -8.15 -6.79
N GLY A 77 -14.74 -9.04 -6.39
CA GLY A 77 -15.16 -10.25 -5.65
C GLY A 77 -14.07 -11.05 -4.94
N ALA A 78 -12.79 -10.67 -5.08
CA ALA A 78 -11.72 -11.33 -4.36
C ALA A 78 -11.73 -10.92 -2.88
N GLY A 79 -12.33 -11.76 -2.03
CA GLY A 79 -12.18 -11.63 -0.59
C GLY A 79 -10.69 -11.61 -0.22
N VAL A 80 -10.31 -10.82 0.78
CA VAL A 80 -8.98 -10.92 1.37
C VAL A 80 -9.10 -11.85 2.57
N ALA A 81 -8.48 -13.02 2.51
CA ALA A 81 -8.45 -13.92 3.66
C ALA A 81 -7.25 -13.58 4.55
N CYS A 82 -7.53 -13.31 5.83
CA CYS A 82 -6.51 -13.04 6.84
C CYS A 82 -6.32 -14.30 7.70
N LEU A 83 -5.30 -15.09 7.41
CA LEU A 83 -4.93 -16.23 8.24
C LEU A 83 -4.07 -15.74 9.42
N PRO A 84 -4.39 -16.04 10.68
CA PRO A 84 -3.53 -15.68 11.80
C PRO A 84 -2.15 -16.33 11.63
N ASN A 85 -1.10 -15.55 11.85
CA ASN A 85 0.28 -15.99 11.71
C ASN A 85 0.62 -16.85 12.95
N ARG A 86 0.56 -18.18 12.79
CA ARG A 86 0.70 -19.20 13.84
C ARG A 86 2.12 -19.31 14.46
N LYS A 87 2.92 -18.24 14.43
CA LYS A 87 4.35 -18.21 14.86
C LYS A 87 4.58 -17.59 16.25
N ASN A 88 3.57 -17.57 17.11
CA ASN A 88 3.72 -17.19 18.52
C ASN A 88 3.51 -18.41 19.42
N GLU A 89 4.53 -19.26 19.47
CA GLU A 89 4.90 -20.00 20.69
C GLU A 89 6.23 -19.41 21.19
#